data_AF-A0A6L7EYF2-F1
#
_entry.id   AF-A0A6L7EYF2-F1
#
_cell.length_a   1.000
_cell.length_b   1.000
_cell.length_c   1.000
_cell.angle_alpha   90.00
_cell.angle_beta   90.00
_cell.angle_gamma   90.00
#
_symmetry.space_group_name_H-M   'P 1'
#
loop_
_entity.id
_entity.type
_entity.pdbx_description
1 polymer ?
#
loop_
_entity_poly.entity_id
_entity_poly.type
_entity_poly.pdbx_seq_one_letter_code
_entity_poly.pdbx_strand_id
1 'polypeptide(L)' 'MSELARTMPGYVEHKVFTAPDGERVTLVTFADRASHDAWGRHPEHRAAQRAGLSDYYEEYSIAVAEVDRASSWSRSAQE' A
#
# COMPACT_ATOMS: atom_id res chain seq x y z
N MET A 1 -8.12 -1.83 4.81
CA MET A 1 -7.42 -1.82 3.50
C MET A 1 -6.23 -2.77 3.41
N SER A 2 -5.33 -2.80 4.40
CA SER A 2 -4.16 -3.71 4.35
C SER A 2 -4.53 -5.18 4.31
N GLU A 3 -5.61 -5.60 4.98
CA GLU A 3 -6.11 -6.98 4.92
C GLU A 3 -6.64 -7.34 3.53
N LEU A 4 -7.52 -6.51 2.97
CA LEU A 4 -8.01 -6.68 1.59
C LEU A 4 -6.86 -6.70 0.58
N ALA A 5 -5.85 -5.84 0.73
CA ALA A 5 -4.70 -5.84 -0.17
C ALA A 5 -3.98 -7.19 -0.19
N ARG A 6 -3.82 -7.85 0.97
CA ARG A 6 -3.19 -9.18 1.10
C ARG A 6 -3.98 -10.29 0.41
N THR A 7 -5.29 -10.11 0.19
CA THR A 7 -6.13 -11.12 -0.48
C THR A 7 -6.20 -10.92 -2.00
N MET A 8 -5.71 -9.80 -2.52
CA MET A 8 -5.75 -9.53 -3.95
C MET A 8 -4.72 -10.36 -4.72
N PRO A 9 -5.05 -10.86 -5.91
CA PRO A 9 -4.06 -11.43 -6.82
C PRO A 9 -2.89 -10.48 -7.05
N GLY A 10 -1.68 -11.04 -7.12
CA GLY A 10 -0.46 -10.27 -7.37
C GLY A 10 0.01 -9.40 -6.20
N TYR A 11 -0.53 -9.54 -4.99
CA TYR A 11 0.04 -8.90 -3.80
C TYR A 11 1.48 -9.38 -3.54
N VAL A 12 2.41 -8.46 -3.31
CA VAL A 12 3.83 -8.75 -3.00
C VAL A 12 4.14 -8.40 -1.56
N GLU A 13 3.96 -7.13 -1.18
CA GLU A 13 4.18 -6.67 0.19
C GLU A 13 3.32 -5.45 0.50
N HIS A 14 3.21 -5.13 1.79
CA HIS A 14 2.84 -3.80 2.21
C HIS A 14 3.67 -3.41 3.43
N LYS A 15 3.91 -2.12 3.58
CA LYS A 15 4.60 -1.52 4.71
C LYS A 15 3.79 -0.33 5.19
N VAL A 16 3.80 -0.11 6.50
CA VAL A 16 3.14 1.03 7.12
C VAL A 16 4.21 1.79 7.89
N PHE A 17 4.27 3.09 7.64
CA PHE A 17 5.17 4.01 8.32
C PHE A 17 4.34 5.10 8.98
N THR A 18 4.81 5.57 10.12
CA THR A 18 4.26 6.74 10.81
C THR A 18 5.42 7.70 11.03
N ALA A 19 5.29 8.92 10.54
CA ALA A 19 6.25 9.99 10.74
C ALA A 19 6.06 10.65 12.12
N PRO A 20 7.09 11.36 12.65
CA PRO A 20 6.99 12.00 13.97
C PRO A 20 5.91 13.09 14.08
N ASP A 21 5.53 13.72 12.97
CA ASP A 21 4.45 14.71 12.88
C ASP A 21 3.06 14.07 12.84
N GLY A 22 2.98 12.74 12.82
CA GLY A 22 1.74 11.97 12.79
C GLY A 22 1.29 11.57 11.38
N GLU A 23 2.01 11.97 10.32
CA GLU A 23 1.71 11.51 8.96
C GLU A 23 1.81 9.98 8.88
N ARG A 24 0.85 9.33 8.21
CA ARG A 24 0.82 7.88 8.03
C ARG A 24 0.86 7.52 6.56
N VAL A 25 1.83 6.69 6.19
CA VAL A 25 2.00 6.18 4.82
C VAL A 25 1.78 4.68 4.81
N THR A 26 0.94 4.21 3.90
CA THR A 26 0.82 2.79 3.56
C THR A 26 1.35 2.57 2.16
N LEU A 27 2.42 1.80 2.02
CA LEU A 27 2.93 1.35 0.74
C LEU A 27 2.41 -0.05 0.47
N VAL A 28 1.84 -0.28 -0.70
CA VAL A 28 1.43 -1.61 -1.14
C VAL A 28 2.07 -1.89 -2.49
N THR A 29 2.82 -2.97 -2.58
CA THR A 29 3.49 -3.41 -3.79
C THR A 29 2.71 -4.57 -4.39
N PHE A 30 2.43 -4.47 -5.68
CA PHE A 30 1.84 -5.52 -6.49
C PHE A 30 2.84 -6.00 -7.54
N ALA A 31 2.65 -7.23 -8.02
CA ALA A 31 3.51 -7.87 -9.01
C ALA A 31 3.44 -7.17 -10.38
N ASP A 32 2.31 -6.52 -10.67
CA ASP A 32 2.06 -5.85 -11.94
C ASP A 32 0.97 -4.77 -11.81
N ARG A 33 0.82 -3.97 -12.87
CA ARG A 33 -0.15 -2.89 -12.94
C ARG A 33 -1.61 -3.37 -12.94
N ALA A 34 -1.91 -4.52 -13.53
CA ALA A 34 -3.28 -5.04 -13.59
C ALA A 34 -3.78 -5.47 -12.20
N SER A 35 -2.92 -6.12 -11.43
CA SER A 35 -3.15 -6.50 -10.02
C SER A 35 -3.38 -5.27 -9.13
N HIS A 36 -2.53 -4.24 -9.27
CA HIS A 36 -2.73 -2.95 -8.61
C HIS A 36 -4.09 -2.31 -8.98
N ASP A 37 -4.39 -2.23 -10.27
CA ASP A 37 -5.63 -1.62 -10.77
C ASP A 37 -6.87 -2.38 -10.30
N ALA A 38 -6.81 -3.70 -10.23
CA ALA A 38 -7.89 -4.54 -9.68
C ALA A 38 -8.16 -4.20 -8.20
N TRP A 39 -7.09 -4.00 -7.41
CA TRP A 39 -7.23 -3.55 -6.03
C TRP A 39 -7.79 -2.13 -5.92
N GLY A 40 -7.29 -1.18 -6.72
CA GLY A 40 -7.78 0.20 -6.76
C GLY A 40 -9.24 0.33 -7.18
N ARG A 41 -9.75 -0.63 -7.97
CA ARG A 41 -11.15 -0.70 -8.42
C ARG A 41 -12.03 -1.59 -7.53
N HIS A 42 -11.47 -2.33 -6.58
CA HIS A 42 -12.23 -3.24 -5.71
C HIS A 42 -13.34 -2.46 -4.96
N PRO A 43 -14.60 -2.93 -4.96
CA PRO A 43 -15.73 -2.18 -4.40
C PRO A 43 -15.52 -1.76 -2.95
N GLU A 44 -15.01 -2.66 -2.12
CA GLU A 44 -14.70 -2.40 -0.71
C GLU A 44 -13.58 -1.37 -0.55
N HIS A 45 -12.55 -1.40 -1.42
CA HIS A 45 -11.49 -0.40 -1.40
C HIS A 45 -12.04 0.98 -1.73
N ARG A 46 -12.86 1.09 -2.78
CA ARG A 46 -13.49 2.36 -3.15
C ARG A 46 -14.44 2.86 -2.07
N ALA A 47 -15.14 1.96 -1.37
CA ALA A 47 -15.98 2.34 -0.23
C ALA A 47 -15.14 2.90 0.91
N ALA A 48 -14.04 2.24 1.27
CA ALA A 48 -13.12 2.70 2.30
C ALA A 48 -12.48 4.06 1.95
N GLN A 49 -12.08 4.29 0.69
CA GLN A 49 -11.56 5.58 0.23
C GLN A 49 -12.59 6.71 0.39
N ARG A 50 -13.85 6.45 0.05
CA ARG A 50 -14.93 7.43 0.23
C ARG A 50 -15.22 7.72 1.69
N ALA A 51 -15.25 6.70 2.55
CA ALA A 51 -15.39 6.88 3.99
C ALA A 51 -14.21 7.67 4.58
N GLY A 52 -12.99 7.38 4.12
CA GLY A 52 -11.78 8.15 4.43
C GLY A 52 -11.96 9.66 4.23
N LEU A 53 -12.42 10.05 3.04
CA LEU A 53 -12.68 11.44 2.67
C LEU A 53 -13.78 12.11 3.51
N SER A 54 -14.81 11.37 3.91
CA SER A 54 -15.93 11.90 4.68
C SER A 54 -15.61 12.06 6.16
N ASP A 55 -14.89 11.07 6.72
CA ASP A 55 -14.94 10.84 8.17
C ASP A 55 -13.56 10.93 8.84
N TYR A 56 -12.45 10.88 8.09
CA TYR A 56 -11.12 10.68 8.68
C TYR A 56 -10.02 11.63 8.19
N TYR A 57 -9.92 11.86 6.87
CA TYR A 57 -8.79 12.58 6.30
C TYR A 57 -9.10 14.07 6.14
N GLU A 58 -8.29 14.92 6.77
CA GLU A 58 -8.23 16.35 6.45
C GLU A 58 -7.54 16.57 5.09
N GLU A 59 -6.50 15.78 4.81
CA GLU A 59 -5.80 15.72 3.53
C GLU A 59 -5.21 14.33 3.27
N TYR A 60 -4.94 14.02 2.00
CA TYR A 60 -4.12 12.87 1.62
C TYR A 60 -3.45 13.10 0.26
N SER A 61 -2.36 12.39 -0.01
CA SER A 61 -1.76 12.28 -1.34
C SER A 61 -1.56 10.81 -1.72
N ILE A 62 -1.64 10.50 -3.02
CA ILE A 62 -1.42 9.15 -3.54
C ILE A 62 -0.44 9.24 -4.70
N ALA A 63 0.63 8.45 -4.63
CA ALA A 63 1.53 8.20 -5.74
C ALA A 63 1.48 6.73 -6.14
N VAL A 64 1.46 6.47 -7.44
CA VAL A 64 1.59 5.13 -8.03
C VAL A 64 2.85 5.14 -8.87
N ALA A 65 3.75 4.20 -8.62
CA ALA A 65 5.04 4.11 -9.29
C ALA A 65 5.35 2.67 -9.69
N GLU A 66 6.18 2.52 -10.72
CA GLU A 66 6.77 1.25 -11.13
C GLU A 66 8.17 1.12 -10.53
N VAL A 67 8.53 -0.09 -10.11
CA VAL A 67 9.84 -0.37 -9.53
C VAL A 67 10.73 -0.97 -10.61
N ASP A 68 11.57 -0.15 -11.22
CA ASP A 68 12.50 -0.60 -12.26
C ASP A 68 13.62 -1.49 -11.71
N ARG A 69 13.97 -1.31 -10.43
CA ARG A 69 14.99 -2.11 -9.75
C ARG A 69 14.74 -2.16 -8.24
N ALA A 70 14.83 -3.35 -7.67
CA ALA A 70 14.87 -3.57 -6.23
C ALA A 70 15.99 -4.56 -5.86
N SER A 71 16.61 -4.36 -4.70
CA SER A 71 17.57 -5.30 -4.12
C SER A 71 17.45 -5.29 -2.61
N SER A 72 17.55 -6.46 -1.98
CA SER A 72 17.61 -6.60 -0.53
C SER A 72 18.95 -7.21 -0.13
N TRP A 73 19.42 -6.84 1.06
CA TRP A 73 20.60 -7.43 1.68
C TRP A 73 20.31 -7.62 3.15
N SER A 74 20.66 -8.80 3.66
CA SER A 74 20.67 -9.08 5.10
C SER A 74 22.09 -9.45 5.51
N ARG A 75 22.56 -8.83 6.60
CA ARG A 75 23.66 -9.37 7.36
C ARG A 75 23.08 -10.57 8.10
N SER A 76 23.27 -11.80 7.63
CA SER A 76 22.96 -12.94 8.49
C SER A 76 23.68 -12.69 9.83
N ALA A 77 22.94 -12.67 10.94
CA ALA A 77 23.55 -12.67 12.26
C ALA A 77 24.49 -13.88 12.30
N GLN A 78 25.78 -13.64 12.47
CA GLN A 78 26.69 -14.71 12.87
C GLN A 78 26.21 -15.15 14.24
N GLU A 79 25.58 -16.32 14.32
CA GLU A 79 25.61 -17.13 15.53
C GLU A 79 27.02 -17.71 15.72
#